data_AF-A0AAV1ICU4-F1
#
_entry.id   AF-A0AAV1ICU4-F1
#
_cell.length_a   1.000
_cell.length_b   1.000
_cell.length_c   1.000
_cell.angle_alpha   90.00
_cell.angle_beta   90.00
_cell.angle_gamma   90.00
#
_symmetry.space_group_name_H-M   'P 1'
#
loop_
_entity.id
_entity.type
_entity.pdbx_description
1 polymer ?
#
loop_
_entity_poly.entity_id
_entity_poly.type
_entity_poly.pdbx_seq_one_letter_code
_entity_poly.pdbx_strand_id
1 'polypeptide(L)'
;MQRSLLQDDGGPSDILVESHGVLMAVVFVAVLPLSAVIAATFRKAQGSNTWFQVHRTIGIIAALIVVVGLALGIVAWQQSQPASDLLYAHIVIGALIFAFAILQAGTALAAPVRKNASLRRWWRPAHQYNGRLLLLLGLANTFIGIYEAEADNSWYIWVCIVWVAIVGFGVGKAIYNRRSGQVPLAAGSSTPANAATAKANVKAHSSVEMP
;
A
#
# COMPACT_ATOMS: atom_id res chain seq x y z
N MET A 1 14.57 -36.83 -35.54
CA MET A 1 15.43 -37.26 -34.42
C MET A 1 15.35 -36.18 -33.34
N GLN A 2 14.17 -35.97 -32.76
CA GLN A 2 13.76 -36.51 -31.45
C GLN A 2 14.70 -36.08 -30.30
N ARG A 3 14.80 -34.77 -30.07
CA ARG A 3 15.42 -34.18 -28.86
C ARG A 3 14.48 -33.12 -28.27
N SER A 4 13.20 -33.45 -28.21
CA SER A 4 12.11 -32.59 -27.69
C SER A 4 11.23 -33.35 -26.70
N LEU A 5 11.74 -34.42 -26.08
CA LEU A 5 10.99 -35.34 -25.21
C LEU A 5 11.77 -35.76 -23.95
N LEU A 6 12.78 -34.99 -23.55
CA LEU A 6 13.19 -34.98 -22.15
C LEU A 6 12.67 -33.67 -21.60
N GLN A 7 11.51 -33.80 -20.96
CA GLN A 7 11.04 -32.87 -19.96
C GLN A 7 12.23 -32.32 -19.18
N ASP A 8 12.54 -31.05 -19.44
CA ASP A 8 13.35 -30.25 -18.53
C ASP A 8 12.40 -29.90 -17.39
N ASP A 9 12.14 -30.90 -16.55
CA ASP A 9 11.42 -30.72 -15.30
C ASP A 9 12.34 -29.83 -14.45
N GLY A 10 12.16 -28.51 -14.56
CA GLY A 10 13.08 -27.47 -14.08
C GLY A 10 13.85 -27.92 -12.85
N GLY A 11 15.19 -27.87 -12.94
CA GLY A 11 16.06 -28.40 -11.90
C GLY A 11 15.73 -27.81 -10.53
N PRO A 12 16.18 -28.42 -9.42
CA PRO A 12 15.90 -27.87 -8.09
C PRO A 12 16.24 -26.38 -7.94
N SER A 13 17.25 -25.88 -8.67
CA SER A 13 17.60 -24.46 -8.78
C SER A 13 16.50 -23.61 -9.43
N ASP A 14 15.89 -24.11 -10.51
CA ASP A 14 14.95 -23.36 -11.34
C ASP A 14 13.62 -23.18 -10.60
N ILE A 15 13.16 -24.24 -9.92
CA ILE A 15 11.98 -24.18 -9.05
C ILE A 15 12.18 -23.15 -7.93
N LEU A 16 13.39 -23.06 -7.35
CA LEU A 16 13.69 -22.09 -6.30
C LEU A 16 13.70 -20.65 -6.84
N VAL A 17 14.28 -20.42 -8.01
CA VAL A 17 14.29 -19.10 -8.68
C VAL A 17 12.88 -18.68 -9.05
N GLU A 18 12.09 -19.55 -9.66
CA GLU A 18 10.70 -19.27 -10.04
C GLU A 18 9.84 -19.00 -8.79
N SER A 19 9.95 -19.85 -7.77
CA SER A 19 9.22 -19.67 -6.51
C SER A 19 9.60 -18.37 -5.82
N HIS A 20 10.90 -18.02 -5.78
CA HIS A 20 11.37 -16.74 -5.27
C HIS A 20 10.76 -15.57 -6.06
N GLY A 21 10.87 -15.62 -7.40
CA GLY A 21 10.42 -14.58 -8.30
C GLY A 21 8.91 -14.32 -8.17
N VAL A 22 8.09 -15.36 -8.25
CA VAL A 22 6.63 -15.26 -8.12
C VAL A 22 6.24 -14.73 -6.74
N LEU A 23 6.82 -15.29 -5.68
CA LEU A 23 6.50 -14.92 -4.31
C LEU A 23 6.83 -13.44 -4.03
N MET A 24 8.02 -12.99 -4.47
CA MET A 24 8.45 -11.60 -4.28
C MET A 24 7.68 -10.64 -5.17
N ALA A 25 7.41 -10.98 -6.43
CA ALA A 25 6.59 -10.16 -7.33
C ALA A 25 5.19 -9.94 -6.75
N VAL A 26 4.50 -11.00 -6.30
CA VAL A 26 3.17 -10.88 -5.69
C VAL A 26 3.19 -9.93 -4.49
N VAL A 27 4.20 -10.02 -3.62
CA VAL A 27 4.28 -9.17 -2.44
C VAL A 27 4.50 -7.70 -2.80
N PHE A 28 5.48 -7.40 -3.66
CA PHE A 28 5.88 -6.02 -3.96
C PHE A 28 5.01 -5.33 -5.00
N VAL A 29 4.38 -6.08 -5.90
CA VAL A 29 3.54 -5.55 -6.98
C VAL A 29 2.08 -5.44 -6.55
N ALA A 30 1.59 -6.36 -5.73
CA ALA A 30 0.17 -6.40 -5.34
C ALA A 30 -0.05 -6.18 -3.83
N VAL A 31 0.48 -7.05 -2.97
CA VAL A 31 0.09 -7.11 -1.55
C VAL A 31 0.45 -5.84 -0.76
N LEU A 32 1.72 -5.41 -0.82
CA LEU A 32 2.18 -4.21 -0.10
C LEU A 32 1.55 -2.93 -0.66
N PRO A 33 1.48 -2.72 -1.99
CA PRO A 33 0.74 -1.61 -2.58
C PRO A 33 -0.74 -1.57 -2.17
N LEU A 34 -1.43 -2.72 -2.17
CA LEU A 34 -2.82 -2.82 -1.72
C LEU A 34 -2.96 -2.40 -0.24
N SER A 35 -2.05 -2.87 0.62
CA SER A 35 -2.00 -2.44 2.02
C SER A 35 -1.87 -0.92 2.17
N ALA A 36 -1.04 -0.29 1.33
CA ALA A 36 -0.87 1.17 1.30
C ALA A 36 -2.14 1.88 0.80
N VAL A 37 -2.83 1.34 -0.20
CA VAL A 37 -4.11 1.86 -0.72
C VAL A 37 -5.21 1.80 0.35
N ILE A 38 -5.32 0.69 1.09
CA ILE A 38 -6.27 0.53 2.21
C ILE A 38 -6.02 1.62 3.26
N ALA A 39 -4.77 1.76 3.71
CA ALA A 39 -4.41 2.81 4.68
C ALA A 39 -4.69 4.22 4.14
N ALA A 40 -4.37 4.50 2.88
CA ALA A 40 -4.64 5.79 2.28
C ALA A 40 -6.15 6.10 2.18
N THR A 41 -6.99 5.08 2.04
CA THR A 41 -8.45 5.21 1.82
C THR A 41 -9.22 5.33 3.11
N PHE A 42 -8.96 4.43 4.05
CA PHE A 42 -9.81 4.33 5.22
C PHE A 42 -9.25 5.07 6.45
N ARG A 43 -8.02 5.62 6.40
CA ARG A 43 -7.46 6.36 7.55
C ARG A 43 -8.25 7.58 8.01
N LYS A 44 -9.08 8.15 7.14
CA LYS A 44 -9.92 9.33 7.43
C LYS A 44 -11.37 8.97 7.81
N ALA A 45 -11.76 7.70 7.68
CA ALA A 45 -13.10 7.26 8.03
C ALA A 45 -13.30 7.40 9.54
N GLN A 46 -14.34 8.14 9.95
CA GLN A 46 -14.74 8.29 11.34
C GLN A 46 -15.27 6.94 11.84
N GLY A 47 -14.74 6.42 12.96
CA GLY A 47 -15.41 5.36 13.73
C GLY A 47 -14.81 3.95 13.72
N SER A 48 -13.81 3.60 12.88
CA SER A 48 -13.16 2.28 13.00
C SER A 48 -11.64 2.33 12.91
N ASN A 49 -10.98 1.70 13.90
CA ASN A 49 -9.54 1.43 13.87
C ASN A 49 -9.24 0.16 13.04
N THR A 50 -10.26 -0.38 12.34
CA THR A 50 -10.21 -1.61 11.54
C THR A 50 -9.21 -1.48 10.40
N TRP A 51 -9.17 -0.33 9.71
CA TRP A 51 -8.19 -0.10 8.63
C TRP A 51 -6.75 -0.29 9.12
N PHE A 52 -6.45 0.12 10.36
CA PHE A 52 -5.12 0.03 10.94
C PHE A 52 -4.77 -1.41 11.27
N GLN A 53 -5.73 -2.18 11.79
CA GLN A 53 -5.55 -3.61 12.05
C GLN A 53 -5.34 -4.37 10.74
N VAL A 54 -6.17 -4.12 9.72
CA VAL A 54 -6.03 -4.73 8.38
C VAL A 54 -4.67 -4.38 7.77
N HIS A 55 -4.30 -3.09 7.74
CA HIS A 55 -2.99 -2.64 7.23
C HIS A 55 -1.83 -3.31 7.97
N ARG A 56 -1.90 -3.38 9.31
CA ARG A 56 -0.89 -4.04 10.15
C ARG A 56 -0.79 -5.53 9.85
N THR A 57 -1.93 -6.23 9.80
CA THR A 57 -1.97 -7.68 9.54
C THR A 57 -1.41 -8.01 8.17
N ILE A 58 -1.81 -7.28 7.11
CA ILE A 58 -1.25 -7.46 5.76
C ILE A 58 0.26 -7.18 5.78
N GLY A 59 0.70 -6.11 6.46
CA GLY A 59 2.13 -5.77 6.56
C GLY A 59 2.96 -6.85 7.26
N ILE A 60 2.44 -7.46 8.34
CA ILE A 60 3.11 -8.55 9.05
C ILE A 60 3.18 -9.81 8.16
N ILE A 61 2.07 -10.18 7.50
CA ILE A 61 2.04 -11.33 6.59
C ILE A 61 3.03 -11.11 5.45
N ALA A 62 3.03 -9.93 4.82
CA ALA A 62 3.97 -9.59 3.77
C ALA A 62 5.43 -9.66 4.24
N ALA A 63 5.73 -9.18 5.45
CA ALA A 63 7.09 -9.28 6.02
C ALA A 63 7.53 -10.74 6.22
N LEU A 64 6.64 -11.62 6.68
CA LEU A 64 6.93 -13.05 6.78
C LEU A 64 7.20 -13.68 5.41
N ILE A 65 6.40 -13.33 4.41
CA ILE A 65 6.60 -13.80 3.04
C ILE A 65 7.94 -13.29 2.48
N VAL A 66 8.33 -12.04 2.76
CA VAL A 66 9.64 -11.50 2.36
C VAL A 66 10.80 -12.27 3.00
N VAL A 67 10.67 -12.71 4.25
CA VAL A 67 11.68 -13.58 4.90
C VAL A 67 11.81 -14.91 4.16
N VAL A 68 10.68 -15.55 3.82
CA VAL A 68 10.69 -16.80 3.05
C VAL A 68 11.27 -16.59 1.66
N GLY A 69 10.85 -15.54 0.96
CA GLY A 69 11.38 -15.17 -0.34
C GLY A 69 12.89 -14.94 -0.31
N LEU A 70 13.41 -14.20 0.68
CA LEU A 70 14.85 -14.03 0.84
C LEU A 70 15.56 -15.38 1.04
N ALA A 71 15.02 -16.27 1.88
CA ALA A 71 15.60 -17.58 2.10
C ALA A 71 15.68 -18.39 0.79
N LEU A 72 14.60 -18.41 0.00
CA LEU A 72 14.59 -19.05 -1.33
C LEU A 72 15.65 -18.45 -2.25
N GLY A 73 15.76 -17.12 -2.28
CA GLY A 73 16.74 -16.42 -3.12
C GLY A 73 18.19 -16.72 -2.72
N ILE A 74 18.48 -16.84 -1.42
CA ILE A 74 19.81 -17.22 -0.92
C ILE A 74 20.15 -18.66 -1.34
N VAL A 75 19.21 -19.60 -1.21
CA VAL A 75 19.46 -21.00 -1.60
C VAL A 75 19.62 -21.11 -3.11
N ALA A 76 18.81 -20.41 -3.90
CA ALA A 76 18.94 -20.33 -5.36
C ALA A 76 20.30 -19.74 -5.77
N TRP A 77 20.75 -18.68 -5.10
CA TRP A 77 22.05 -18.06 -5.33
C TRP A 77 23.22 -19.01 -5.06
N GLN A 78 23.17 -19.80 -3.99
CA GLN A 78 24.23 -20.76 -3.66
C GLN A 78 24.37 -21.89 -4.70
N GLN A 79 23.31 -22.14 -5.47
CA GLN A 79 23.26 -23.17 -6.50
C GLN A 79 23.55 -22.63 -7.91
N SER A 80 23.68 -21.32 -8.07
CA SER A 80 23.95 -20.67 -9.36
C SER A 80 25.45 -20.38 -9.57
N GLN A 81 25.88 -20.40 -10.83
CA GLN A 81 27.23 -20.03 -11.27
C GLN A 81 27.16 -19.16 -12.52
N PRO A 82 28.23 -18.43 -12.84
CA PRO A 82 28.63 -17.18 -12.19
C PRO A 82 27.62 -16.05 -12.43
N ALA A 83 27.63 -15.06 -11.54
CA ALA A 83 26.64 -13.99 -11.55
C ALA A 83 26.95 -12.86 -12.50
N SER A 84 25.93 -12.38 -13.20
CA SER A 84 25.98 -11.10 -13.91
C SER A 84 26.08 -9.93 -12.92
N ASP A 85 26.58 -8.78 -13.39
CA ASP A 85 26.61 -7.55 -12.59
C ASP A 85 25.18 -7.11 -12.17
N LEU A 86 24.20 -7.37 -13.02
CA LEU A 86 22.79 -7.07 -12.76
C LEU A 86 22.19 -8.00 -11.69
N LEU A 87 22.54 -9.29 -11.69
CA LEU A 87 22.18 -10.21 -10.63
C LEU A 87 22.80 -9.80 -9.30
N TYR A 88 24.05 -9.34 -9.30
CA TYR A 88 24.66 -8.77 -8.09
C TYR A 88 23.89 -7.54 -7.58
N ALA A 89 23.50 -6.64 -8.48
CA ALA A 89 22.68 -5.49 -8.12
C ALA A 89 21.31 -5.92 -7.54
N HIS A 90 20.65 -6.92 -8.14
CA HIS A 90 19.40 -7.50 -7.65
C HIS A 90 19.53 -8.00 -6.20
N ILE A 91 20.62 -8.70 -5.89
CA ILE A 91 20.87 -9.25 -4.55
C ILE A 91 21.13 -8.13 -3.53
N VAL A 92 21.96 -7.15 -3.88
CA VAL A 92 22.27 -6.01 -2.99
C VAL A 92 21.01 -5.19 -2.70
N ILE A 93 20.23 -4.87 -3.74
CA ILE A 93 18.95 -4.16 -3.58
C ILE A 93 17.97 -5.02 -2.76
N GLY A 94 17.90 -6.32 -3.02
CA GLY A 94 17.09 -7.28 -2.26
C GLY A 94 17.45 -7.30 -0.76
N ALA A 95 18.73 -7.24 -0.41
CA ALA A 95 19.18 -7.15 0.98
C ALA A 95 18.77 -5.83 1.64
N LEU A 96 18.85 -4.71 0.91
CA LEU A 96 18.38 -3.40 1.40
C LEU A 96 16.86 -3.39 1.62
N ILE A 97 16.10 -3.98 0.69
CA ILE A 97 14.65 -4.17 0.80
C ILE A 97 14.33 -4.98 2.07
N PHE A 98 15.04 -6.08 2.32
CA PHE A 98 14.85 -6.88 3.52
C PHE A 98 15.08 -6.07 4.80
N ALA A 99 16.18 -5.30 4.87
CA ALA A 99 16.45 -4.43 6.01
C ALA A 99 15.30 -3.41 6.24
N PHE A 100 14.82 -2.76 5.18
CA PHE A 100 13.68 -1.84 5.27
C PHE A 100 12.37 -2.54 5.64
N ALA A 101 12.16 -3.79 5.22
CA ALA A 101 10.99 -4.58 5.59
C ALA A 101 10.99 -4.93 7.09
N ILE A 102 12.14 -5.30 7.65
CA ILE A 102 12.30 -5.52 9.10
C ILE A 102 12.05 -4.24 9.90
N LEU A 103 12.61 -3.11 9.45
CA LEU A 103 12.33 -1.80 10.06
C LEU A 103 10.83 -1.47 10.00
N GLN A 104 10.18 -1.70 8.84
CA GLN A 104 8.75 -1.47 8.67
C GLN A 104 7.92 -2.34 9.61
N ALA A 105 8.22 -3.63 9.71
CA ALA A 105 7.53 -4.58 10.60
C ALA A 105 7.74 -4.23 12.07
N GLY A 106 8.96 -3.86 12.47
CA GLY A 106 9.27 -3.41 13.84
C GLY A 106 8.46 -2.18 14.23
N THR A 107 8.34 -1.20 13.33
CA THR A 107 7.49 -0.02 13.57
C THR A 107 6.01 -0.37 13.69
N ALA A 108 5.54 -1.45 13.04
CA ALA A 108 4.15 -1.90 13.09
C ALA A 108 3.82 -2.63 14.41
N LEU A 109 4.80 -3.34 14.99
CA LEU A 109 4.67 -4.04 16.28
C LEU A 109 4.76 -3.09 17.49
N ALA A 110 5.33 -1.90 17.31
CA ALA A 110 5.47 -0.88 18.34
C ALA A 110 4.12 -0.20 18.71
N ALA A 111 3.16 -0.98 19.20
CA ALA A 111 1.86 -0.55 19.71
C ALA A 111 1.90 0.61 20.76
N PRO A 112 2.92 0.73 21.64
CA PRO A 112 3.02 1.83 22.61
C PRO A 112 3.19 3.22 21.97
N VAL A 113 3.73 3.28 20.74
CA VAL A 113 4.01 4.53 20.02
C VAL A 113 2.77 5.37 19.76
N ARG A 114 1.59 4.73 19.64
CA ARG A 114 0.33 5.47 19.51
C ARG A 114 -0.04 6.18 20.82
N LYS A 115 0.20 5.59 21.98
CA LYS A 115 -0.26 6.18 23.25
C LYS A 115 0.54 7.43 23.65
N ASN A 116 1.76 7.58 23.13
CA ASN A 116 2.61 8.73 23.39
C ASN A 116 2.67 9.70 22.19
N ALA A 117 2.23 10.96 22.40
CA ALA A 117 2.19 11.99 21.37
C ALA A 117 3.57 12.35 20.80
N SER A 118 4.62 12.37 21.63
CA SER A 118 5.98 12.71 21.17
C SER A 118 6.54 11.61 20.26
N LEU A 119 6.35 10.34 20.63
CA LEU A 119 6.83 9.20 19.86
C LEU A 119 6.06 9.05 18.53
N ARG A 120 4.75 9.34 18.54
CA ARG A 120 3.90 9.34 17.33
C ARG A 120 4.35 10.37 16.29
N ARG A 121 4.90 11.52 16.73
CA ARG A 121 5.37 12.60 15.84
C ARG A 121 6.52 12.14 14.95
N TRP A 122 7.43 11.33 15.48
CA TRP A 122 8.57 10.77 14.73
C TRP A 122 8.20 9.50 13.96
N TRP A 123 7.38 8.64 14.56
CA TRP A 123 6.98 7.37 13.95
C TRP A 123 6.18 7.54 12.67
N ARG A 124 5.25 8.49 12.61
CA ARG A 124 4.40 8.70 11.42
C ARG A 124 5.20 8.97 10.13
N PRO A 125 6.07 10.01 10.08
CA PRO A 125 6.87 10.28 8.90
C PRO A 125 7.86 9.14 8.63
N ALA A 126 8.54 8.62 9.65
CA ALA A 126 9.50 7.52 9.48
C ALA A 126 8.84 6.29 8.84
N HIS A 127 7.72 5.81 9.37
CA HIS A 127 6.95 4.68 8.84
C HIS A 127 6.45 4.92 7.42
N GLN A 128 6.03 6.16 7.11
CA GLN A 128 5.51 6.51 5.80
C GLN A 128 6.61 6.62 4.73
N TYR A 129 7.76 7.22 5.05
CA TYR A 129 8.88 7.33 4.12
C TYR A 129 9.56 5.97 3.91
N ASN A 130 9.79 5.21 4.99
CA ASN A 130 10.33 3.86 4.90
C ASN A 130 9.45 2.95 4.02
N GLY A 131 8.13 2.95 4.25
CA GLY A 131 7.19 2.17 3.44
C GLY A 131 7.19 2.57 1.95
N ARG A 132 7.36 3.86 1.63
CA ARG A 132 7.47 4.33 0.24
C ARG A 132 8.76 3.88 -0.43
N LEU A 133 9.88 4.00 0.28
CA LEU A 133 11.18 3.56 -0.23
C LEU A 133 11.17 2.06 -0.46
N LEU A 134 10.60 1.29 0.47
CA LEU A 134 10.43 -0.16 0.35
C LEU A 134 9.63 -0.54 -0.90
N LEU A 135 8.53 0.17 -1.20
CA LEU A 135 7.72 -0.08 -2.41
C LEU A 135 8.48 0.25 -3.70
N LEU A 136 9.21 1.38 -3.74
CA LEU A 136 9.95 1.80 -4.92
C LEU A 136 11.13 0.87 -5.22
N LEU A 137 11.91 0.52 -4.20
CA LEU A 137 13.01 -0.43 -4.33
C LEU A 137 12.46 -1.82 -4.70
N GLY A 138 11.38 -2.27 -4.05
CA GLY A 138 10.70 -3.51 -4.37
C GLY A 138 10.31 -3.62 -5.85
N LEU A 139 9.63 -2.59 -6.37
CA LEU A 139 9.23 -2.53 -7.78
C LEU A 139 10.43 -2.58 -8.73
N ALA A 140 11.46 -1.76 -8.47
CA ALA A 140 12.66 -1.76 -9.29
C ALA A 140 13.36 -3.14 -9.27
N ASN A 141 13.47 -3.74 -8.09
CA ASN A 141 14.10 -5.05 -7.92
C ASN A 141 13.30 -6.18 -8.59
N THR A 142 11.97 -6.07 -8.64
CA THR A 142 11.11 -6.99 -9.40
C THR A 142 11.45 -6.94 -10.89
N PHE A 143 11.62 -5.76 -11.49
CA PHE A 143 12.00 -5.68 -12.91
C PHE A 143 13.37 -6.27 -13.21
N ILE A 144 14.35 -6.05 -12.33
CA ILE A 144 15.68 -6.68 -12.46
C ILE A 144 15.53 -8.21 -12.33
N GLY A 145 14.75 -8.69 -11.37
CA GLY A 145 14.52 -10.13 -11.17
C GLY A 145 13.83 -10.81 -12.35
N ILE A 146 12.84 -10.16 -12.97
CA ILE A 146 12.18 -10.67 -14.20
C ILE A 146 13.20 -10.77 -15.34
N TYR A 147 14.10 -9.78 -15.46
CA TYR A 147 15.14 -9.78 -16.49
C TYR A 147 16.16 -10.90 -16.29
N GLU A 148 16.70 -11.03 -15.08
CA GLU A 148 17.68 -12.07 -14.75
C GLU A 148 17.11 -13.49 -14.79
N ALA A 149 15.81 -13.65 -14.53
CA ALA A 149 15.13 -14.93 -14.65
C ALA A 149 14.75 -15.28 -16.10
N GLU A 150 15.08 -14.41 -17.08
CA GLU A 150 14.66 -14.52 -18.48
C GLU A 150 13.15 -14.79 -18.63
N ALA A 151 12.37 -14.22 -17.71
CA ALA A 151 10.95 -14.48 -17.61
C ALA A 151 10.20 -13.86 -18.79
N ASP A 152 9.06 -14.46 -19.13
CA ASP A 152 8.31 -14.06 -20.31
C ASP A 152 7.81 -12.60 -20.22
N ASN A 153 7.63 -11.98 -21.37
CA ASN A 153 7.22 -10.57 -21.47
C ASN A 153 5.90 -10.26 -20.74
N SER A 154 5.03 -11.26 -20.48
CA SER A 154 3.78 -11.03 -19.77
C SER A 154 4.01 -10.57 -18.33
N TRP A 155 5.10 -10.97 -17.67
CA TRP A 155 5.41 -10.52 -16.30
C TRP A 155 5.61 -9.00 -16.25
N TYR A 156 6.37 -8.42 -17.18
CA TYR A 156 6.52 -6.96 -17.29
C TYR A 156 5.18 -6.26 -17.51
N ILE A 157 4.35 -6.81 -18.39
CA ILE A 157 3.03 -6.26 -18.72
C ILE A 157 2.13 -6.28 -17.47
N TRP A 158 2.08 -7.40 -16.75
CA TRP A 158 1.28 -7.52 -15.54
C TRP A 158 1.72 -6.56 -14.43
N VAL A 159 3.03 -6.43 -14.21
CA VAL A 159 3.58 -5.46 -13.26
C VAL A 159 3.13 -4.03 -13.62
N CYS A 160 3.25 -3.66 -14.90
CA CYS A 160 2.82 -2.34 -15.39
C CYS A 160 1.32 -2.12 -15.22
N ILE A 161 0.48 -3.07 -15.60
CA ILE A 161 -0.99 -2.97 -15.46
C ILE A 161 -1.38 -2.72 -14.00
N VAL A 162 -0.84 -3.54 -13.09
CA VAL A 162 -1.16 -3.43 -11.66
C VAL A 162 -0.71 -2.08 -11.10
N TRP A 163 0.51 -1.64 -11.41
CA TRP A 163 1.02 -0.36 -10.92
C TRP A 163 0.31 0.85 -11.52
N VAL A 164 -0.04 0.83 -12.80
CA VAL A 164 -0.85 1.88 -13.44
C VAL A 164 -2.22 1.96 -12.76
N ALA A 165 -2.86 0.82 -12.48
CA ALA A 165 -4.14 0.81 -11.78
C ALA A 165 -4.03 1.39 -10.35
N ILE A 166 -2.98 1.03 -9.60
CA ILE A 166 -2.76 1.50 -8.24
C ILE A 166 -2.45 3.00 -8.19
N VAL A 167 -1.54 3.47 -9.05
CA VAL A 167 -1.18 4.89 -9.15
C VAL A 167 -2.38 5.69 -9.65
N GLY A 168 -3.06 5.21 -10.69
CA GLY A 168 -4.26 5.83 -11.24
C GLY A 168 -5.37 5.97 -10.21
N PHE A 169 -5.63 4.92 -9.42
CA PHE A 169 -6.57 4.99 -8.30
C PHE A 169 -6.14 6.02 -7.25
N GLY A 170 -4.86 6.04 -6.88
CA GLY A 170 -4.29 7.00 -5.93
C GLY A 170 -4.45 8.46 -6.38
N VAL A 171 -4.13 8.73 -7.64
CA VAL A 171 -4.25 10.06 -8.27
C VAL A 171 -5.73 10.46 -8.40
N GLY A 172 -6.58 9.59 -8.94
CA GLY A 172 -8.00 9.84 -9.11
C GLY A 172 -8.68 10.18 -7.78
N LYS A 173 -8.34 9.45 -6.73
CA LYS A 173 -8.84 9.75 -5.38
C LYS A 173 -8.29 11.05 -4.80
N ALA A 174 -7.03 11.39 -5.07
CA ALA A 174 -6.46 12.68 -4.66
C ALA A 174 -7.19 13.84 -5.35
N ILE A 175 -7.50 13.71 -6.64
CA ILE A 175 -8.29 14.68 -7.42
C ILE A 175 -9.72 14.77 -6.86
N TYR A 176 -10.40 13.64 -6.66
CA TYR A 176 -11.74 13.59 -6.09
C TYR A 176 -11.83 14.31 -4.74
N ASN A 177 -10.89 14.02 -3.82
CA ASN A 177 -10.86 14.64 -2.50
C ASN A 177 -10.60 16.16 -2.54
N ARG A 178 -9.82 16.64 -3.52
CA ARG A 178 -9.60 18.08 -3.72
C ARG A 178 -10.87 18.76 -4.22
N ARG A 179 -11.59 18.13 -5.16
CA ARG A 179 -12.85 18.64 -5.70
C ARG A 179 -13.96 18.63 -4.65
N SER A 180 -14.15 17.53 -3.93
CA SER A 180 -15.19 17.42 -2.89
C SER A 180 -14.94 18.34 -1.69
N GLY A 181 -13.69 18.67 -1.38
CA GLY A 181 -13.35 19.69 -0.39
C GLY A 181 -13.54 21.14 -0.85
N GLN A 182 -13.68 21.38 -2.17
CA GLN A 182 -13.92 22.71 -2.75
C GLN A 182 -15.41 22.99 -3.00
N VAL A 183 -16.26 21.96 -3.11
CA VAL A 183 -17.71 22.14 -3.17
C VAL A 183 -18.18 22.57 -1.78
N PRO A 184 -18.64 23.81 -1.57
CA PRO A 184 -19.19 24.23 -0.29
C PRO A 184 -20.38 23.32 0.03
N LEU A 185 -20.55 22.93 1.29
CA LEU A 185 -21.70 22.14 1.79
C LEU A 185 -23.05 22.89 1.68
N ALA A 186 -23.15 23.91 0.82
CA ALA A 186 -24.30 24.75 0.58
C ALA A 186 -25.23 24.11 -0.48
N ALA A 187 -25.88 23.00 -0.12
CA ALA A 187 -27.12 22.55 -0.77
C ALA A 187 -27.96 21.65 0.15
N GLY A 188 -27.78 21.74 1.47
CA GLY A 188 -28.65 21.13 2.47
C GLY A 188 -29.55 22.17 3.11
N SER A 189 -30.64 22.50 2.43
CA SER A 189 -31.87 23.16 2.92
C SER A 189 -31.80 23.94 4.25
N SER A 190 -31.49 25.23 4.17
CA SER A 190 -32.14 26.22 5.03
C SER A 190 -32.95 27.15 4.14
N THR A 191 -34.22 26.82 3.95
CA THR A 191 -35.21 27.79 3.47
C THR A 191 -35.31 28.89 4.53
N PRO A 192 -34.92 30.16 4.28
CA PRO A 192 -35.19 31.24 5.21
C PRO A 192 -36.54 31.84 4.82
N ALA A 193 -37.63 31.15 5.19
CA ALA A 193 -38.98 31.66 4.97
C ALA A 193 -39.84 31.47 6.21
N ASN A 194 -39.39 31.98 7.37
CA ASN A 194 -40.30 32.39 8.45
C ASN A 194 -39.62 33.26 9.52
N ALA A 195 -38.81 34.25 9.13
CA ALA A 195 -38.33 35.29 10.05
C ALA A 195 -39.15 36.60 9.97
N ALA A 196 -40.03 36.73 8.98
CA ALA A 196 -40.86 37.93 8.79
C ALA A 196 -42.24 37.85 9.47
N THR A 197 -42.70 36.66 9.87
CA THR A 197 -44.07 36.44 10.37
C THR A 197 -44.17 36.34 11.91
N ALA A 198 -43.04 36.22 12.61
CA ALA A 198 -43.02 36.11 14.07
C ALA A 198 -43.08 37.46 14.82
N LYS A 199 -42.88 38.60 14.14
CA LYS A 199 -42.97 39.95 14.74
C LYS A 199 -44.34 40.61 14.61
N ALA A 200 -45.28 40.02 13.87
CA ALA A 200 -46.64 40.56 13.73
C ALA A 200 -47.61 40.06 14.82
N ASN A 201 -47.35 38.90 15.45
CA ASN A 201 -48.32 38.27 16.36
C ASN A 201 -48.09 38.52 17.86
N VAL A 202 -47.02 39.24 18.23
CA VAL A 202 -46.78 39.63 19.64
C VAL A 202 -47.40 41.00 19.96
N LYS A 203 -47.72 41.82 18.96
CA LYS A 203 -48.28 43.17 19.17
C LYS A 203 -49.81 43.22 19.18
N ALA A 204 -50.50 42.12 18.90
CA ALA A 204 -51.97 42.09 18.84
C ALA A 204 -52.66 41.60 20.14
N HIS A 205 -51.91 41.15 21.16
CA HIS A 205 -52.50 40.54 22.35
C HIS A 205 -52.30 41.32 23.67
N SER A 206 -51.89 42.59 23.64
CA SER A 206 -51.71 43.41 24.85
C SER A 206 -52.74 44.55 25.01
N SER A 207 -53.95 44.42 24.47
CA SER A 207 -54.94 45.51 24.50
C SER A 207 -56.37 45.06 24.78
N VAL A 208 -56.57 44.15 25.73
CA VAL A 208 -57.87 43.77 26.34
C VAL A 208 -57.43 43.10 27.68
N GLU A 209 -57.64 43.57 28.91
CA GLU A 209 -58.84 44.03 29.63
C GLU A 209 -58.40 44.53 31.04
N MET A 210 -58.93 45.66 31.52
CA MET A 210 -59.29 45.99 32.93
C MET A 210 -60.07 47.33 32.84
N PRO A 211 -61.24 47.47 33.48
CA PRO A 211 -61.35 47.51 34.95
C PRO A 211 -62.24 46.42 35.56
#